data_AF-A0A962GQ39-F1
#
_entry.id   AF-A0A962GQ39-F1
#
_cell.length_a   1.000
_cell.length_b   1.000
_cell.length_c   1.000
_cell.angle_alpha   90.00
_cell.angle_beta   90.00
_cell.angle_gamma   90.00
#
_symmetry.space_group_name_H-M   'P 1'
#
loop_
_entity.id
_entity.type
_entity.pdbx_description
1 polymer ?
#
loop_
_entity_poly.entity_id
_entity_poly.type
_entity_poly.pdbx_seq_one_letter_code
_entity_poly.pdbx_strand_id
1 'polypeptide(L)'
;MSESDTQLPESLTLDPVEARILGCLVEKAATTPDTYPLTINSLVSACNQKTSRDPLMNLSPGEIGHALRQMAERDLVRQVYGARVERWEHRMDEAYELTSRKRGLLAVLLLRGP
;
A
#
# COMPACT_ATOMS: atom_id res chain seq x y z
N MET A 1 10.38 -36.50 -9.91
CA MET A 1 10.33 -35.26 -9.12
C MET A 1 9.62 -34.25 -10.00
N SER A 2 8.30 -34.15 -9.82
CA SER A 2 7.50 -33.20 -10.58
C SER A 2 7.77 -31.83 -10.01
N GLU A 3 8.40 -30.96 -10.79
CA GLU A 3 8.42 -29.53 -10.53
C GLU A 3 6.97 -29.06 -10.57
N SER A 4 6.35 -29.02 -9.41
CA SER A 4 5.08 -28.32 -9.22
C SER A 4 5.38 -26.85 -9.46
N ASP A 5 5.10 -26.40 -10.69
CA ASP A 5 5.00 -25.00 -11.06
C ASP A 5 4.24 -24.30 -9.94
N THR A 6 4.97 -23.53 -9.14
CA THR A 6 4.36 -22.57 -8.23
C THR A 6 3.80 -21.52 -9.16
N GLN A 7 2.57 -21.75 -9.63
CA GLN A 7 1.83 -20.77 -10.39
C GLN A 7 1.61 -19.61 -9.43
N LEU A 8 2.55 -18.66 -9.46
CA LEU A 8 2.43 -17.38 -8.79
C LEU A 8 1.07 -16.83 -9.23
N PRO A 9 0.21 -16.37 -8.29
CA PRO A 9 -1.07 -15.78 -8.66
C PRO A 9 -0.83 -14.74 -9.76
N GLU A 10 -1.70 -14.74 -10.78
CA GLU A 10 -1.63 -13.82 -11.94
C GLU A 10 -1.01 -12.50 -11.52
N SER A 11 0.18 -12.22 -12.07
CA SER A 11 1.12 -11.23 -11.56
C SER A 11 0.39 -9.97 -11.09
N LEU A 12 0.36 -9.72 -9.79
CA LEU A 12 -0.18 -8.48 -9.21
C LEU A 12 0.68 -7.33 -9.72
N THR A 13 0.30 -6.80 -10.88
CA THR A 13 0.98 -5.71 -11.53
C THR A 13 0.40 -4.45 -10.92
N LEU A 14 1.18 -3.87 -10.01
CA LEU A 14 0.89 -2.56 -9.44
C LEU A 14 1.46 -1.51 -10.37
N ASP A 15 0.66 -0.49 -10.68
CA ASP A 15 1.24 0.72 -11.23
C ASP A 15 2.11 1.45 -10.17
N PRO A 16 2.98 2.39 -10.57
CA PRO A 16 3.85 3.09 -9.62
C PRO A 16 3.11 3.85 -8.51
N VAL A 17 1.92 4.38 -8.79
CA VAL A 17 1.08 5.11 -7.82
C VAL A 17 0.48 4.14 -6.81
N GLU A 18 -0.03 2.99 -7.27
CA GLU A 18 -0.59 1.95 -6.42
C GLU A 18 0.48 1.33 -5.52
N ALA A 19 1.66 1.03 -6.08
CA ALA A 19 2.82 0.56 -5.32
C ALA A 19 3.23 1.57 -4.23
N ARG A 20 3.24 2.87 -4.58
CA ARG A 20 3.51 3.96 -3.64
C ARG A 20 2.47 3.99 -2.51
N ILE A 21 1.19 3.99 -2.85
CA ILE A 21 0.08 4.02 -1.88
C ILE A 21 0.17 2.83 -0.93
N LEU A 22 0.34 1.64 -1.48
CA LEU A 22 0.40 0.40 -0.71
C LEU A 22 1.60 0.41 0.24
N GLY A 23 2.78 0.79 -0.26
CA GLY A 23 3.99 0.94 0.55
C GLY A 23 3.80 1.96 1.69
N CYS A 24 3.14 3.09 1.42
CA CYS A 24 2.85 4.10 2.44
C CYS A 24 1.89 3.60 3.52
N LEU A 25 0.82 2.90 3.15
CA LEU A 25 -0.12 2.32 4.11
C LEU A 25 0.60 1.32 5.03
N VAL A 26 1.41 0.43 4.46
CA VAL A 26 2.19 -0.56 5.21
C VAL A 26 3.23 0.10 6.13
N GLU A 27 3.99 1.07 5.63
CA GLU A 27 4.95 1.84 6.43
C GLU A 27 4.27 2.49 7.63
N LYS A 28 3.14 3.19 7.41
CA LYS A 28 2.45 3.93 8.47
C LYS A 28 1.69 3.04 9.44
N ALA A 29 1.19 1.88 9.00
CA ALA A 29 0.65 0.88 9.91
C ALA A 29 1.70 0.40 10.92
N ALA A 30 2.96 0.24 10.48
CA ALA A 30 4.05 -0.22 11.34
C ALA A 30 4.69 0.88 12.18
N THR A 31 4.85 2.09 11.62
CA THR A 31 5.65 3.17 12.24
C THR A 31 4.81 4.21 12.97
N THR A 32 3.54 4.36 12.62
CA THR A 32 2.64 5.38 13.16
C THR A 32 1.23 4.83 13.41
N PRO A 33 1.09 3.78 14.23
CA PRO A 33 -0.18 3.07 14.43
C PRO A 33 -1.30 3.97 14.96
N ASP A 34 -0.97 4.98 15.79
CA ASP A 34 -1.95 5.92 16.35
C ASP A 34 -2.70 6.74 15.30
N THR A 35 -2.08 6.91 14.11
CA THR A 35 -2.67 7.67 12.99
C THR A 35 -3.28 6.78 11.92
N TYR A 36 -3.14 5.46 12.05
CA TYR A 36 -3.65 4.47 11.11
C TYR A 36 -5.06 3.99 11.55
N PRO A 37 -5.99 3.67 10.62
CA PRO A 37 -5.94 3.74 9.14
C PRO A 37 -5.78 5.17 8.63
N LEU A 38 -5.32 5.41 7.41
CA LEU A 38 -5.02 6.78 6.93
C LEU A 38 -6.20 7.45 6.21
N THR A 39 -6.37 8.75 6.37
CA THR A 39 -7.25 9.55 5.47
C THR A 39 -6.55 9.80 4.13
N ILE A 40 -7.30 10.20 3.09
CA ILE A 40 -6.70 10.59 1.80
C ILE A 40 -5.64 11.70 1.97
N ASN A 41 -5.91 12.71 2.80
CA ASN A 41 -4.95 13.81 3.02
C ASN A 41 -3.66 13.34 3.72
N SER A 42 -3.80 12.44 4.70
CA SER A 42 -2.65 11.80 5.35
C SER A 42 -1.85 10.94 4.36
N LEU A 43 -2.54 10.26 3.46
CA LEU A 43 -1.93 9.43 2.43
C LEU A 43 -1.21 10.27 1.37
N VAL A 44 -1.78 11.40 0.93
CA VAL A 44 -1.08 12.39 0.07
C VAL A 44 0.23 12.81 0.72
N SER A 45 0.20 13.16 2.01
CA SER A 45 1.38 13.57 2.75
C SER A 45 2.43 12.46 2.83
N ALA A 46 1.99 11.20 3.00
CA ALA A 46 2.87 10.04 3.03
C ALA A 46 3.46 9.72 1.65
N CYS A 47 2.68 9.76 0.57
CA CYS A 47 3.13 9.45 -0.78
C CYS A 47 4.16 10.45 -1.31
N ASN A 48 4.00 11.72 -0.93
CA ASN A 48 4.83 12.85 -1.39
C ASN A 48 5.93 13.23 -0.37
N GLN A 49 6.22 12.37 0.61
CA GLN A 49 7.26 12.63 1.61
C GLN A 49 8.64 12.78 0.94
N LYS A 50 9.44 13.76 1.37
CA LYS A 50 10.79 14.04 0.81
C LYS A 50 11.85 13.01 1.19
N THR A 51 11.55 12.13 2.14
CA THR A 51 12.46 11.14 2.70
C THR A 51 11.83 9.76 2.56
N SER A 52 12.66 8.72 2.46
CA SER A 52 12.20 7.33 2.36
C SER A 52 11.31 7.06 1.14
N ARG A 53 11.44 7.87 0.08
CA ARG A 53 10.75 7.72 -1.20
C ARG A 53 11.78 7.79 -2.32
N ASP A 54 11.71 6.82 -3.23
CA ASP A 54 12.46 6.84 -4.48
C ASP A 54 11.59 6.17 -5.57
N PRO A 55 11.18 6.90 -6.64
CA PRO A 55 11.40 8.32 -6.87
C PRO A 55 10.53 9.22 -5.99
N LEU A 56 10.88 10.49 -5.87
CA LEU A 56 9.96 11.49 -5.31
C LEU A 56 8.74 11.63 -6.23
N MET A 57 7.54 11.70 -5.63
CA MET A 57 6.28 11.90 -6.35
C MET A 57 5.56 13.14 -5.82
N ASN A 58 4.64 13.67 -6.63
CA ASN A 58 3.75 14.76 -6.25
C ASN A 58 2.31 14.41 -6.66
N LEU A 59 1.73 13.44 -5.97
CA LEU A 59 0.39 12.93 -6.25
C LEU A 59 -0.68 13.85 -5.64
N SER A 60 -1.74 14.08 -6.41
CA SER A 60 -2.93 14.79 -5.94
C SER A 60 -3.88 13.88 -5.15
N PRO A 61 -4.79 14.45 -4.33
CA PRO A 61 -5.84 13.68 -3.66
C PRO A 61 -6.74 12.90 -4.64
N GLY A 62 -6.96 13.44 -5.85
CA GLY A 62 -7.79 12.81 -6.89
C GLY A 62 -7.15 11.55 -7.47
N GLU A 63 -5.85 11.61 -7.79
CA GLU A 63 -5.09 10.45 -8.27
C GLU A 63 -5.06 9.34 -7.23
N ILE A 64 -4.78 9.68 -5.96
CA ILE A 64 -4.77 8.73 -4.86
C ILE A 64 -6.15 8.11 -4.64
N GLY A 65 -7.21 8.92 -4.63
CA GLY A 65 -8.58 8.43 -4.49
C GLY A 65 -9.01 7.50 -5.62
N HIS A 66 -8.58 7.77 -6.86
CA HIS A 66 -8.84 6.89 -7.99
C HIS A 66 -8.11 5.55 -7.89
N ALA A 67 -6.82 5.58 -7.55
CA ALA A 67 -6.02 4.38 -7.35
C ALA A 67 -6.56 3.52 -6.19
N LEU A 68 -6.94 4.13 -5.06
CA LEU A 68 -7.53 3.41 -3.91
C LEU A 68 -8.78 2.61 -4.29
N ARG A 69 -9.65 3.16 -5.14
CA ARG A 69 -10.85 2.44 -5.61
C ARG A 69 -10.48 1.22 -6.45
N GLN A 70 -9.56 1.36 -7.41
CA GLN A 70 -9.07 0.25 -8.23
C GLN A 70 -8.35 -0.82 -7.40
N MET A 71 -7.59 -0.40 -6.38
CA MET A 71 -6.92 -1.31 -5.46
C MET A 71 -7.92 -2.03 -4.53
N ALA A 72 -9.04 -1.40 -4.18
CA ALA A 72 -10.10 -2.02 -3.37
C ALA A 72 -10.83 -3.13 -4.12
N GLU A 73 -11.06 -2.97 -5.43
CA GLU A 73 -11.62 -4.02 -6.30
C GLU A 73 -10.73 -5.28 -6.35
N ARG A 74 -9.42 -5.10 -6.17
CA ARG A 74 -8.41 -6.17 -6.09
C ARG A 74 -8.07 -6.59 -4.67
N ASP A 75 -8.83 -6.12 -3.69
CA ASP A 75 -8.73 -6.49 -2.28
C ASP A 75 -7.37 -6.18 -1.61
N LEU A 76 -6.63 -5.21 -2.16
CA LEU A 76 -5.32 -4.80 -1.63
C LEU A 76 -5.45 -3.76 -0.50
N VAL A 77 -6.55 -3.01 -0.51
CA VAL A 77 -6.87 -1.97 0.46
C VAL A 77 -8.34 -2.05 0.82
N ARG A 78 -8.69 -1.57 2.01
CA ARG A 78 -10.07 -1.52 2.49
C ARG A 78 -10.40 -0.14 3.02
N GLN A 79 -11.59 0.33 2.66
CA GLN A 79 -12.19 1.52 3.25
C GLN A 79 -12.79 1.16 4.61
N VAL A 80 -12.45 1.92 5.66
CA VAL A 80 -12.97 1.70 7.01
C VAL A 80 -14.27 2.48 7.20
N TYR A 81 -15.39 1.75 7.22
CA TYR A 81 -16.72 2.32 7.44
C TYR A 81 -16.95 2.74 8.91
N GLY A 82 -17.73 3.78 9.12
CA GLY A 82 -18.11 4.26 10.46
C GLY A 82 -17.21 5.36 11.05
N ALA A 83 -16.11 5.70 10.39
CA ALA A 83 -15.35 6.91 10.73
C ALA A 83 -16.03 8.17 10.18
N ARG A 84 -15.97 9.29 10.91
CA ARG A 84 -16.51 10.59 10.47
C ARG A 84 -15.88 11.09 9.16
N VAL A 85 -14.68 10.61 8.87
CA VAL A 85 -13.90 10.90 7.66
C VAL A 85 -13.49 9.56 7.09
N GLU A 86 -13.54 9.44 5.77
CA GLU A 86 -13.09 8.26 5.04
C GLU A 86 -11.62 7.93 5.37
N ARG A 87 -11.37 6.68 5.75
CA ARG A 87 -10.05 6.14 6.07
C ARG A 87 -9.80 4.84 5.34
N TRP A 88 -8.53 4.56 5.07
CA TRP A 88 -8.07 3.45 4.27
C TRP A 88 -6.97 2.68 5.00
N GLU A 89 -7.05 1.36 4.90
CA GLU A 89 -6.06 0.40 5.41
C GLU A 89 -5.60 -0.55 4.31
N HIS A 90 -4.38 -1.07 4.45
CA HIS A 90 -3.88 -2.14 3.59
C HIS A 90 -4.43 -3.50 4.02
N ARG A 91 -4.58 -4.41 3.05
CA ARG A 91 -4.92 -5.82 3.26
C ARG A 91 -3.84 -6.80 2.79
N MET A 92 -2.62 -6.29 2.59
CA MET A 92 -1.46 -7.07 2.13
C MET A 92 -1.13 -8.29 3.01
N ASP A 93 -1.41 -8.23 4.31
CA ASP A 93 -1.13 -9.34 5.24
C ASP A 93 -1.98 -10.58 4.93
N GLU A 94 -3.25 -10.36 4.61
CA GLU A 94 -4.23 -11.41 4.33
C GLU A 94 -4.06 -11.93 2.90
N ALA A 95 -3.68 -11.06 1.95
CA ALA A 95 -3.48 -11.43 0.56
C ALA A 95 -2.23 -12.30 0.31
N TYR A 96 -1.20 -12.18 1.17
CA TYR A 96 0.13 -12.77 0.91
C TYR A 96 0.75 -13.53 2.10
N GLU A 97 -0.02 -13.80 3.16
CA GLU A 97 0.43 -14.51 4.37
C GLU A 97 1.77 -13.95 4.92
N LEU A 98 1.87 -12.62 4.99
CA LEU A 98 3.12 -11.95 5.28
C LEU A 98 3.42 -11.93 6.78
N THR A 99 4.58 -12.45 7.15
CA THR A 99 5.19 -12.15 8.46
C THR A 99 5.57 -10.66 8.53
N SER A 100 5.64 -10.09 9.75
CA SER A 100 6.04 -8.69 9.94
C SER A 100 7.39 -8.34 9.31
N ARG A 101 8.34 -9.29 9.29
CA ARG A 101 9.66 -9.10 8.64
C ARG A 101 9.55 -9.00 7.12
N LYS A 102 8.80 -9.92 6.50
CA LYS A 102 8.56 -9.91 5.04
C LYS A 102 7.82 -8.63 4.62
N ARG A 103 6.81 -8.22 5.39
CA ARG A 103 6.07 -6.98 5.18
C ARG A 103 6.97 -5.75 5.22
N GLY A 104 7.87 -5.66 6.21
CA GLY A 104 8.82 -4.55 6.31
C GLY A 104 9.74 -4.46 5.08
N LEU A 105 10.25 -5.60 4.61
CA LEU A 105 11.07 -5.65 3.40
C LEU A 105 10.29 -5.19 2.15
N LEU A 106 9.08 -5.71 1.97
CA LEU A 106 8.22 -5.31 0.85
C LEU A 106 7.88 -3.82 0.88
N ALA A 107 7.61 -3.26 2.06
CA ALA A 107 7.36 -1.83 2.20
C ALA A 107 8.55 -0.99 1.71
N VAL A 108 9.77 -1.37 2.07
CA VAL A 108 10.98 -0.67 1.62
C VAL A 108 11.15 -0.79 0.10
N LEU A 109 11.00 -2.01 -0.45
CA LEU A 109 11.11 -2.25 -1.89
C LEU A 109 10.06 -1.47 -2.70
N LEU A 110 8.81 -1.41 -2.22
CA LEU A 110 7.74 -0.63 -2.87
C LEU A 110 7.98 0.88 -2.81
N LEU A 111 8.63 1.37 -1.75
CA LEU A 111 8.85 2.80 -1.55
C LEU A 111 10.14 3.31 -2.15
N ARG A 112 11.14 2.44 -2.37
CA ARG A 112 12.49 2.84 -2.76
C ARG A 112 13.08 2.07 -3.94
N GLY A 113 12.40 1.04 -4.45
CA GLY A 113 12.95 0.19 -5.50
C GLY A 113 14.08 -0.73 -4.99
N PRO A 114 14.84 -1.35 -5.91
CA PRO A 114 15.95 -2.26 -5.62
C PRO A 114 17.20 -1.57 -5.06
#